data_AF-A0A939RJI1-F1
#
_entry.id   AF-A0A939RJI1-F1
#
_cell.length_a   1.000
_cell.length_b   1.000
_cell.length_c   1.000
_cell.angle_alpha   90.00
_cell.angle_beta   90.00
_cell.angle_gamma   90.00
#
_symmetry.space_group_name_H-M   'P 1'
#
loop_
_entity.id
_entity.type
_entity.pdbx_description
1 polymer ?
#
loop_
_entity_poly.entity_id
_entity_poly.type
_entity_poly.pdbx_seq_one_letter_code
_entity_poly.pdbx_strand_id
1 'polypeptide(L)'
;QELARLRDAELRTRAQQLAASARAVPGGRIVTEKVTGLGPDELRTLATNTADFLPDDRAVVILGTEHGGKALLAAAITRSLHDTGTQASQILVPAARLVGGGAGGKGPIASAGGRHTGALDQALALAVQDASRVLSQ
;
A
#
# COMPACT_ATOMS: atom_id res chain seq x y z
N GLN A 1 -9.40 11.09 23.44
CA GLN A 1 -9.55 11.99 22.28
C GLN A 1 -8.20 12.55 21.83
N GLU A 2 -7.32 12.96 22.75
CA GLU A 2 -5.97 13.45 22.40
C GLU A 2 -5.05 12.39 21.79
N LEU A 3 -5.02 11.17 22.35
CA LEU A 3 -4.16 10.08 21.86
C LEU A 3 -4.43 9.70 20.40
N ALA A 4 -5.71 9.68 19.99
CA ALA A 4 -6.09 9.38 18.61
C ALA A 4 -5.60 10.48 17.64
N ARG A 5 -5.74 11.76 18.02
CA ARG A 5 -5.23 12.88 17.21
C ARG A 5 -3.72 12.84 17.05
N LEU A 6 -2.99 12.53 18.11
CA LEU A 6 -1.53 12.40 18.07
C LEU A 6 -1.11 11.26 17.12
N ARG A 7 -1.82 10.12 17.17
CA ARG A 7 -1.58 9.01 16.24
C ARG A 7 -1.86 9.38 14.78
N ASP A 8 -2.97 10.06 14.51
CA ASP A 8 -3.28 10.50 13.15
C ASP A 8 -2.23 11.48 12.61
N ALA A 9 -1.75 12.41 13.45
CA ALA A 9 -0.69 13.35 13.09
C ALA A 9 0.66 12.64 12.80
N GLU A 10 0.99 11.61 13.57
CA GLU A 10 2.18 10.77 13.35
C GLU A 10 2.08 10.02 12.02
N LEU A 11 0.95 9.35 11.75
CA LEU A 11 0.71 8.66 10.49
C LEU A 11 0.77 9.62 9.29
N ARG A 12 0.25 10.83 9.44
CA ARG A 12 0.31 11.86 8.38
C ARG A 12 1.74 12.31 8.10
N THR A 13 2.55 12.50 9.14
CA THR A 13 3.97 12.85 8.99
C THR A 13 4.74 11.73 8.29
N ARG A 14 4.50 10.47 8.69
CA ARG A 14 5.11 9.30 8.06
C ARG A 14 4.67 9.15 6.59
N ALA A 15 3.41 9.44 6.28
CA ALA A 15 2.92 9.42 4.90
C ALA A 15 3.65 10.44 3.99
N GLN A 16 3.97 11.64 4.50
CA GLN A 16 4.75 12.61 3.74
C GLN A 16 6.18 12.11 3.45
N GLN A 17 6.82 11.49 4.43
CA GLN A 17 8.15 10.90 4.27
C GLN A 17 8.15 9.76 3.25
N LEU A 18 7.15 8.89 3.31
CA LEU A 18 6.95 7.81 2.35
C LEU A 18 6.71 8.35 0.94
N ALA A 19 5.87 9.38 0.79
CA ALA A 19 5.62 10.01 -0.50
C ALA A 19 6.91 10.62 -1.10
N ALA A 20 7.77 11.21 -0.27
CA ALA A 20 9.07 11.72 -0.70
C ALA A 20 10.05 10.60 -1.13
N SER A 21 9.84 9.36 -0.68
CA SER A 21 10.64 8.18 -1.10
C SER A 21 10.17 7.54 -2.41
N ALA A 22 9.16 8.11 -3.06
CA ALA A 22 8.58 7.55 -4.28
C ALA A 22 9.62 7.36 -5.39
N ARG A 23 9.71 6.14 -5.90
CA ARG A 23 10.61 5.77 -6.99
C ARG A 23 9.92 5.93 -8.34
N ALA A 24 10.54 6.65 -9.26
CA ALA A 24 10.07 6.75 -10.63
C ALA A 24 10.19 5.40 -11.37
N VAL A 25 9.16 5.08 -12.15
CA VAL A 25 9.08 3.94 -13.07
C VAL A 25 8.45 4.38 -14.39
N PRO A 26 8.59 3.64 -15.48
CA PRO A 26 7.82 3.92 -16.70
C PRO A 26 6.33 4.03 -16.39
N GLY A 27 5.73 5.17 -16.75
CA GLY A 27 4.30 5.44 -16.59
C GLY A 27 3.85 5.92 -15.19
N GLY A 28 4.76 6.08 -14.21
CA GLY A 28 4.39 6.65 -12.91
C GLY A 28 5.41 6.50 -11.79
N ARG A 29 4.92 6.40 -10.55
CA ARG A 29 5.74 6.25 -9.34
C ARG A 29 5.27 5.09 -8.46
N ILE A 30 6.21 4.48 -7.74
CA ILE A 30 5.91 3.44 -6.75
C ILE A 30 6.53 3.83 -5.42
N VAL A 31 5.73 3.73 -4.35
CA VAL A 31 6.20 3.74 -2.97
C VAL A 31 6.01 2.34 -2.41
N THR A 32 7.06 1.79 -1.80
CA THR A 32 6.94 0.51 -1.11
C THR A 32 7.79 0.48 0.15
N GLU A 33 7.22 -0.01 1.25
CA GLU A 33 7.94 -0.15 2.51
C GLU A 33 7.34 -1.29 3.36
N LYS A 34 8.22 -2.04 4.03
CA LYS A 34 7.83 -2.87 5.17
C LYS A 34 7.86 -2.01 6.43
N VAL A 35 6.69 -1.63 6.91
CA VAL A 35 6.50 -0.85 8.14
C VAL A 35 6.34 -1.79 9.34
N THR A 36 6.45 -1.24 10.55
CA THR A 36 6.39 -2.00 11.80
C THR A 36 5.32 -1.45 12.72
N GLY A 37 4.65 -2.34 13.46
CA GLY A 37 3.80 -1.98 14.60
C GLY A 37 2.43 -1.38 14.25
N LEU A 38 2.02 -1.41 12.97
CA LEU A 38 0.72 -0.91 12.55
C LEU A 38 -0.31 -2.04 12.48
N GLY A 39 -1.51 -1.78 12.99
CA GLY A 39 -2.67 -2.62 12.74
C GLY A 39 -3.22 -2.45 11.31
N PRO A 40 -4.24 -3.24 10.93
CA PRO A 40 -4.84 -3.19 9.59
C PRO A 40 -5.34 -1.80 9.18
N ASP A 41 -6.03 -1.11 10.09
CA ASP A 41 -6.62 0.21 9.82
C ASP A 41 -5.55 1.30 9.71
N GLU A 42 -4.55 1.28 10.60
CA GLU A 42 -3.42 2.22 10.56
C GLU A 42 -2.58 2.04 9.29
N LEU A 43 -2.34 0.79 8.87
CA LEU A 43 -1.63 0.48 7.63
C LEU A 43 -2.40 1.01 6.40
N ARG A 44 -3.72 0.80 6.37
CA ARG A 44 -4.60 1.30 5.31
C ARG A 44 -4.61 2.83 5.26
N THR A 45 -4.72 3.48 6.41
CA THR A 45 -4.67 4.94 6.54
C THR A 45 -3.33 5.48 6.08
N LEU A 46 -2.22 4.87 6.49
CA LEU A 46 -0.88 5.28 6.06
C LEU A 46 -0.73 5.17 4.54
N ALA A 47 -1.16 4.06 3.92
CA ALA A 47 -1.09 3.89 2.48
C ALA A 47 -1.93 4.95 1.74
N THR A 48 -3.14 5.22 2.21
CA THR A 48 -4.06 6.20 1.62
C THR A 48 -3.49 7.61 1.72
N ASN A 49 -3.07 8.02 2.93
CA ASN A 49 -2.46 9.33 3.15
C ASN A 49 -1.20 9.52 2.30
N THR A 50 -0.40 8.47 2.11
CA THR A 50 0.80 8.52 1.27
C THR A 50 0.43 8.79 -0.19
N ALA A 51 -0.62 8.15 -0.71
CA ALA A 51 -1.11 8.39 -2.07
C ALA A 51 -1.69 9.81 -2.23
N ASP A 52 -2.35 10.35 -1.20
CA ASP A 52 -2.88 11.72 -1.20
C ASP A 52 -1.78 12.79 -1.28
N PHE A 53 -0.54 12.47 -0.88
CA PHE A 53 0.63 13.34 -1.04
C PHE A 53 1.31 13.21 -2.42
N LEU A 54 0.76 12.39 -3.33
CA LEU A 54 1.25 12.19 -4.70
C LEU A 54 0.23 12.59 -5.79
N PRO A 55 -0.61 13.64 -5.61
CA PRO A 55 -1.84 13.81 -6.38
C PRO A 55 -1.64 13.98 -7.90
N ASP A 56 -0.51 14.53 -8.33
CA ASP A 56 -0.25 14.88 -9.73
C ASP A 56 0.37 13.73 -10.56
N ASP A 57 0.80 12.64 -9.91
CA ASP A 57 1.45 11.52 -10.57
C ASP A 57 0.56 10.27 -10.57
N ARG A 58 0.60 9.47 -11.64
CA ARG A 58 0.12 8.08 -11.57
C ARG A 58 1.01 7.36 -10.57
N ALA A 59 0.47 6.95 -9.42
CA ALA A 59 1.28 6.34 -8.39
C ALA A 59 0.57 5.16 -7.70
N VAL A 60 1.39 4.22 -7.24
CA VAL A 60 0.97 3.08 -6.42
C VAL A 60 1.79 3.09 -5.13
N VAL A 61 1.09 3.06 -4.00
CA VAL A 61 1.67 2.86 -2.67
C VAL A 61 1.39 1.43 -2.24
N ILE A 62 2.41 0.71 -1.77
CA ILE A 62 2.30 -0.68 -1.29
C ILE A 62 3.05 -0.81 0.04
N LEU A 63 2.30 -0.99 1.13
CA LEU A 63 2.87 -1.13 2.47
C LEU A 63 2.63 -2.53 3.02
N GLY A 64 3.56 -3.04 3.80
CA GLY A 64 3.43 -4.33 4.49
C GLY A 64 3.87 -4.25 5.94
N THR A 65 3.24 -5.02 6.82
CA THR A 65 3.66 -5.13 8.23
C THR A 65 3.34 -6.51 8.78
N GLU A 66 4.07 -6.92 9.80
CA GLU A 66 3.71 -8.07 10.62
C GLU A 66 2.96 -7.55 11.86
N HIS A 67 1.77 -8.07 12.12
CA HIS A 67 0.95 -7.68 13.25
C HIS A 67 0.11 -8.85 13.74
N GLY A 68 0.18 -9.15 15.05
CA GLY A 68 -0.60 -10.23 15.65
C GLY A 68 -0.38 -11.61 15.02
N GLY A 69 0.86 -11.92 14.59
CA GLY A 69 1.19 -13.19 13.92
C GLY A 69 0.69 -13.32 12.48
N LYS A 70 0.26 -12.21 11.85
CA LYS A 70 -0.18 -12.17 10.45
C LYS A 70 0.68 -11.20 9.65
N ALA A 71 0.90 -11.52 8.39
CA ALA A 71 1.35 -10.55 7.40
C ALA A 71 0.15 -9.73 6.93
N LEU A 72 0.25 -8.42 6.99
CA LEU A 72 -0.74 -7.47 6.49
C LEU A 72 -0.13 -6.67 5.34
N LEU A 73 -0.94 -6.36 4.34
CA LEU A 73 -0.59 -5.56 3.18
C LEU A 73 -1.67 -4.51 2.95
N ALA A 74 -1.29 -3.32 2.53
CA ALA A 74 -2.21 -2.30 2.04
C ALA A 74 -1.67 -1.68 0.76
N ALA A 75 -2.56 -1.37 -0.17
CA ALA A 75 -2.23 -0.64 -1.37
C ALA A 75 -3.21 0.50 -1.58
N ALA A 76 -2.68 1.64 -2.01
CA ALA A 76 -3.45 2.79 -2.44
C ALA A 76 -2.92 3.28 -3.78
N ILE A 77 -3.80 3.72 -4.66
CA ILE A 77 -3.46 4.31 -5.95
C ILE A 77 -4.00 5.73 -6.03
N THR A 78 -3.29 6.59 -6.77
CA THR A 78 -3.75 7.96 -6.99
C THR A 78 -5.01 7.99 -7.85
N ARG A 79 -5.79 9.07 -7.72
CA ARG A 79 -7.03 9.25 -8.48
C ARG A 79 -6.79 9.18 -9.98
N SER A 80 -5.71 9.78 -10.46
CA SER A 80 -5.30 9.77 -11.88
C SER A 80 -5.09 8.34 -12.41
N LEU A 81 -4.55 7.44 -11.59
CA LEU A 81 -4.40 6.02 -11.97
C LEU A 81 -5.72 5.25 -11.85
N HIS A 82 -6.54 5.55 -10.83
CA HIS A 82 -7.85 4.92 -10.67
C HIS A 82 -8.81 5.28 -11.83
N ASP A 83 -8.76 6.53 -12.31
CA ASP A 83 -9.60 7.03 -13.40
C ASP A 83 -9.31 6.31 -14.74
N THR A 84 -8.20 5.57 -14.86
CA THR A 84 -7.92 4.68 -16.02
C THR A 84 -8.61 3.31 -15.91
N GLY A 85 -9.43 3.08 -14.89
CA GLY A 85 -10.06 1.78 -14.60
C GLY A 85 -9.22 0.84 -13.74
N THR A 86 -8.04 1.29 -13.29
CA THR A 86 -7.17 0.52 -12.39
C THR A 86 -7.82 0.40 -11.02
N GLN A 87 -7.78 -0.78 -10.42
CA GLN A 87 -8.22 -1.00 -9.04
C GLN A 87 -7.04 -1.46 -8.18
N ALA A 88 -6.91 -0.91 -6.97
CA ALA A 88 -5.79 -1.26 -6.07
C ALA A 88 -5.75 -2.77 -5.73
N SER A 89 -6.90 -3.45 -5.76
CA SER A 89 -6.99 -4.89 -5.53
C SER A 89 -6.28 -5.71 -6.60
N GLN A 90 -6.21 -5.24 -7.85
CA GLN A 90 -5.52 -5.92 -8.94
C GLN A 90 -4.02 -6.09 -8.66
N ILE A 91 -3.44 -5.18 -7.87
CA ILE A 91 -2.03 -5.17 -7.49
C ILE A 91 -1.79 -6.11 -6.27
N LEU A 92 -2.74 -6.19 -5.34
CA LEU A 92 -2.57 -6.96 -4.11
C LEU A 92 -3.03 -8.41 -4.18
N VAL A 93 -3.95 -8.79 -5.08
CA VAL A 93 -4.47 -10.18 -5.13
C VAL A 93 -3.35 -11.22 -5.24
N PRO A 94 -2.33 -11.07 -6.11
CA PRO A 94 -1.22 -12.03 -6.19
C PRO A 94 -0.38 -12.08 -4.91
N ALA A 95 -0.03 -10.92 -4.35
CA ALA A 95 0.72 -10.81 -3.10
C ALA A 95 -0.02 -11.40 -1.89
N ALA A 96 -1.35 -11.23 -1.83
CA ALA A 96 -2.20 -11.78 -0.79
C ALA A 96 -2.15 -13.32 -0.75
N ARG A 97 -2.05 -13.97 -1.91
CA ARG A 97 -1.94 -15.42 -2.01
C ARG A 97 -0.63 -15.94 -1.42
N LEU A 98 0.48 -15.21 -1.61
CA LEU A 98 1.78 -15.59 -1.04
C LEU A 98 1.76 -15.58 0.49
N VAL A 99 1.14 -14.56 1.09
CA VAL A 99 0.96 -14.50 2.55
C VAL A 99 -0.10 -15.46 3.08
N GLY A 100 -0.75 -16.24 2.22
CA GLY A 100 -1.75 -17.25 2.59
C GLY A 100 -3.12 -16.68 2.92
N GLY A 101 -3.53 -15.61 2.24
CA GLY A 101 -4.84 -14.98 2.43
C GLY A 101 -5.43 -14.37 1.16
N GLY A 102 -6.28 -13.36 1.34
CA GLY A 102 -7.01 -12.69 0.27
C GLY A 102 -6.86 -11.17 0.32
N ALA A 103 -7.12 -10.51 -0.79
CA ALA A 103 -7.19 -9.05 -0.88
C ALA A 103 -8.65 -8.60 -1.04
N GLY A 104 -9.03 -7.56 -0.29
CA GLY A 104 -10.32 -6.90 -0.36
C GLY A 104 -10.17 -5.38 -0.46
N GLY A 105 -11.23 -4.69 -0.84
CA GLY A 105 -11.22 -3.25 -1.08
C GLY A 105 -11.95 -2.88 -2.36
N LYS A 106 -12.32 -1.61 -2.50
CA LYS A 106 -13.02 -1.07 -3.67
C LYS A 106 -12.30 0.20 -4.13
N GLY A 107 -12.20 0.36 -5.44
CA GLY A 107 -11.65 1.55 -6.08
C GLY A 107 -10.16 1.74 -5.79
N PRO A 108 -9.75 2.91 -5.28
CA PRO A 108 -8.35 3.28 -5.18
C PRO A 108 -7.61 2.65 -4.00
N ILE A 109 -8.27 1.85 -3.15
CA ILE A 109 -7.65 1.30 -1.93
C ILE A 109 -7.97 -0.19 -1.76
N ALA A 110 -6.95 -0.97 -1.46
CA ALA A 110 -7.05 -2.39 -1.14
C ALA A 110 -6.23 -2.76 0.11
N SER A 111 -6.67 -3.82 0.77
CA SER A 111 -6.03 -4.38 1.96
C SER A 111 -6.01 -5.89 1.82
N ALA A 112 -4.95 -6.52 2.30
CA ALA A 112 -4.81 -7.97 2.32
C ALA A 112 -4.12 -8.43 3.61
N GLY A 113 -4.27 -9.71 3.92
CA GLY A 113 -3.49 -10.29 5.00
C GLY A 113 -3.61 -11.80 5.04
N GLY A 114 -2.64 -12.44 5.68
CA GLY A 114 -2.57 -13.89 5.78
C GLY A 114 -1.58 -14.36 6.86
N ARG A 115 -1.54 -15.67 7.08
CA ARG A 115 -0.81 -16.31 8.19
C ARG A 115 0.68 -16.54 7.90
N HIS A 116 1.15 -16.38 6.67
CA HIS A 116 2.55 -16.64 6.29
C HIS A 116 3.38 -15.35 6.40
N THR A 117 3.77 -14.96 7.62
CA THR A 117 4.61 -13.78 7.86
C THR A 117 5.94 -13.83 7.13
N GLY A 118 6.58 -15.01 7.06
CA GLY A 118 7.83 -15.21 6.34
C GLY A 118 7.76 -14.97 4.82
N ALA A 119 6.57 -14.89 4.23
CA ALA A 119 6.37 -14.58 2.81
C ALA A 119 6.18 -13.07 2.55
N LEU A 120 6.20 -12.21 3.58
CA LEU A 120 5.88 -10.79 3.45
C LEU A 120 6.81 -10.06 2.46
N ASP A 121 8.11 -10.30 2.55
CA ASP A 121 9.09 -9.62 1.70
C ASP A 121 8.92 -10.03 0.23
N GLN A 122 8.66 -11.32 -0.01
CA GLN A 122 8.33 -11.84 -1.35
C GLN A 122 7.00 -11.26 -1.86
N ALA A 123 6.00 -11.10 -0.99
CA ALA A 123 4.72 -10.52 -1.34
C ALA A 123 4.83 -9.04 -1.72
N LEU A 124 5.64 -8.26 -1.00
CA LEU A 124 5.93 -6.87 -1.35
C LEU A 124 6.65 -6.77 -2.69
N ALA A 125 7.67 -7.62 -2.93
CA ALA A 125 8.37 -7.65 -4.20
C ALA A 125 7.44 -7.98 -5.39
N LEU A 126 6.54 -8.96 -5.22
CA LEU A 126 5.55 -9.29 -6.25
C LEU A 126 4.57 -8.14 -6.50
N ALA A 127 4.05 -7.51 -5.45
CA ALA A 127 3.15 -6.37 -5.59
C ALA A 127 3.83 -5.19 -6.34
N VAL A 128 5.13 -4.95 -6.12
CA VAL A 128 5.90 -3.93 -6.85
C VAL A 128 6.02 -4.27 -8.34
N GLN A 129 6.21 -5.55 -8.68
CA GLN A 129 6.22 -6.00 -10.07
C GLN A 129 4.87 -5.78 -10.75
N ASP A 130 3.77 -6.16 -10.08
CA ASP A 130 2.42 -5.96 -10.58
C ASP A 130 2.06 -4.48 -10.73
N ALA A 131 2.46 -3.64 -9.77
CA ALA A 131 2.30 -2.19 -9.86
C ALA A 131 3.06 -1.60 -11.05
N SER A 132 4.30 -2.05 -11.30
CA SER A 132 5.09 -1.60 -12.46
C SER A 132 4.39 -1.94 -13.78
N ARG A 133 3.82 -3.15 -13.88
CA ARG A 133 3.04 -3.60 -15.05
C ARG A 133 1.78 -2.78 -15.26
N VAL A 134 1.08 -2.40 -14.19
CA VAL A 134 -0.13 -1.56 -14.24
C VAL A 134 0.20 -0.13 -14.66
N LEU A 135 1.33 0.42 -14.18
CA LEU A 135 1.76 1.77 -14.54
C LEU A 135 2.24 1.88 -15.99
N SER A 136 2.82 0.82 -16.54
CA SER A 136 3.30 0.77 -17.93
C SER A 136 2.19 0.58 -18.98
N GLN A 137 0.95 0.32 -18.55
CA GLN A 137 -0.23 0.24 -19.43
C GLN A 137 -0.81 1.64 -19.67
#